data_AF-A0A4R4VHK1-F1
#
_entry.id   AF-A0A4R4VHK1-F1
#
_cell.length_a   1.000
_cell.length_b   1.000
_cell.length_c   1.000
_cell.angle_alpha   90.00
_cell.angle_beta   90.00
_cell.angle_gamma   90.00
#
_symmetry.space_group_name_H-M   'P 1'
#
loop_
_entity.id
_entity.type
_entity.pdbx_description
1 polymer ?
#
loop_
_entity_poly.entity_id
_entity_poly.type
_entity_poly.pdbx_seq_one_letter_code
_entity_poly.pdbx_strand_id
1 'polypeptide(L)'
;MTVSLVPFLACFLMITTGVTLLLERSLVRALAGVIVLGNGVNLLIVTAGSSAGGPPILGVTPPARMADPLPQAMVLTAIVITMGMTAFLLAMVHRTWQLTGSDEVQDDTEDRRVRLRSRRGELGDAVRRRVDDYRRLLVRQRAELANLQAEQAERERLQEADLEQRLARVYDELEEWMRQGREQGLSEEELHRRFEEVGLREEARAGDNLARIEELRDEHARRRAAQAAEEKELRRKLRVRQREARRQVRAAIREERERQALAQDPGLEGDD
;
A
#
# COMPACT_ATOMS: atom_id res chain seq x y z
N MET A 1 48.73 -35.74 -23.09
CA MET A 1 48.70 -34.45 -23.81
C MET A 1 49.04 -33.36 -22.80
N THR A 2 50.13 -32.63 -22.99
CA THR A 2 50.45 -31.48 -22.14
C THR A 2 49.61 -30.31 -22.61
N VAL A 3 48.60 -29.92 -21.84
CA VAL A 3 47.78 -28.74 -22.15
C VAL A 3 48.62 -27.50 -21.84
N SER A 4 49.01 -26.77 -22.89
CA SER A 4 49.73 -25.51 -22.73
C SER A 4 48.78 -24.45 -22.17
N LEU A 5 49.06 -23.93 -20.97
CA LEU A 5 48.22 -22.91 -20.32
C LEU A 5 48.30 -21.53 -20.97
N VAL A 6 49.40 -21.24 -21.68
CA VAL A 6 49.66 -19.95 -22.33
C VAL A 6 48.55 -19.50 -23.29
N PRO A 7 48.10 -20.31 -24.27
CA PRO A 7 47.02 -19.90 -25.18
C PRO A 7 45.68 -19.69 -24.47
N PHE A 8 45.36 -20.48 -23.43
CA PHE A 8 44.15 -20.28 -22.64
C PHE A 8 44.19 -18.97 -21.86
N LEU A 9 45.35 -18.60 -21.30
CA LEU A 9 45.56 -17.31 -20.64
C LEU A 9 45.38 -16.15 -21.63
N ALA A 10 45.93 -16.27 -22.85
CA ALA A 10 45.75 -15.26 -23.89
C ALA A 10 44.26 -15.11 -24.28
N CYS A 11 43.52 -16.22 -24.44
CA CYS A 11 42.08 -16.19 -24.70
C CYS A 11 41.32 -15.48 -23.57
N PHE A 12 41.64 -15.81 -22.31
CA PHE A 12 41.04 -15.20 -21.14
C PHE A 12 41.26 -13.67 -21.10
N LEU A 13 42.50 -13.23 -21.35
CA LEU A 13 42.85 -11.81 -21.42
C LEU A 13 42.08 -11.10 -22.54
N MET A 14 42.06 -11.65 -23.75
CA MET A 14 41.32 -11.06 -24.87
C MET A 14 39.83 -10.97 -24.61
N ILE A 15 39.21 -12.04 -24.08
CA ILE A 15 37.79 -12.04 -23.74
C ILE A 15 37.49 -11.00 -22.67
N THR A 16 38.31 -10.95 -21.61
CA THR A 16 38.15 -9.98 -20.52
C THR A 16 38.28 -8.54 -21.04
N THR A 17 39.32 -8.25 -21.82
CA THR A 17 39.51 -6.93 -22.45
C THR A 17 38.36 -6.57 -23.37
N GLY A 18 37.89 -7.52 -24.20
CA GLY A 18 36.75 -7.31 -25.09
C GLY A 18 35.46 -6.96 -24.33
N VAL A 19 35.18 -7.66 -23.24
CA VAL A 19 34.03 -7.37 -22.36
C VAL A 19 34.17 -6.01 -21.69
N THR A 20 35.37 -5.67 -21.18
CA THR A 20 35.58 -4.35 -20.54
C THR A 20 35.39 -3.20 -21.51
N LEU A 21 35.86 -3.34 -22.76
CA LEU A 21 35.66 -2.32 -23.81
C LEU A 21 34.19 -2.20 -24.24
N LEU A 22 33.43 -3.31 -24.21
CA LEU A 22 32.01 -3.31 -24.54
C LEU A 22 31.15 -2.55 -23.51
N LEU A 23 31.64 -2.44 -22.27
CA LEU A 23 30.95 -1.70 -21.20
C LEU A 23 31.25 -0.20 -21.22
N GLU A 24 32.12 0.28 -22.10
CA GLU A 24 32.43 1.70 -22.20
C GLU A 24 31.34 2.47 -22.98
N ARG A 25 31.24 3.77 -22.71
CA ARG A 25 30.26 4.65 -23.36
C ARG A 25 30.62 5.02 -24.81
N SER A 26 31.86 4.83 -25.25
CA SER A 26 32.29 5.17 -26.61
C SER A 26 31.94 4.04 -27.58
N LEU A 27 31.27 4.36 -28.69
CA LEU A 27 30.91 3.36 -29.70
C LEU A 27 32.14 2.77 -30.41
N VAL A 28 33.19 3.57 -30.65
CA VAL A 28 34.47 3.08 -31.19
C VAL A 28 35.11 2.07 -30.23
N ARG A 29 35.07 2.33 -28.92
CA ARG A 29 35.60 1.39 -27.93
C ARG A 29 34.74 0.13 -27.84
N ALA A 30 33.41 0.25 -27.88
CA ALA A 30 32.52 -0.90 -27.97
C ALA A 30 32.79 -1.75 -29.22
N LEU A 31 33.01 -1.11 -30.39
CA LEU A 31 33.39 -1.78 -31.63
C LEU A 31 34.72 -2.53 -31.50
N ALA A 32 35.74 -1.88 -30.93
CA ALA A 32 37.02 -2.52 -30.64
C ALA A 32 36.84 -3.72 -29.68
N GLY A 33 35.94 -3.60 -28.70
CA GLY A 33 35.54 -4.68 -27.81
C GLY A 33 34.98 -5.89 -28.55
N VAL A 34 34.05 -5.69 -29.48
CA VAL A 34 33.50 -6.77 -30.34
C VAL A 34 34.58 -7.46 -31.16
N ILE A 35 35.52 -6.70 -31.73
CA ILE A 35 36.63 -7.25 -32.53
C ILE A 35 37.56 -8.10 -31.64
N VAL A 36 38.01 -7.56 -30.51
CA VAL A 36 38.94 -8.26 -29.60
C VAL A 36 38.27 -9.51 -28.99
N LEU A 37 37.01 -9.39 -28.58
CA LEU A 37 36.21 -10.50 -28.06
C LEU A 37 36.06 -11.62 -29.11
N GLY A 38 35.68 -11.27 -30.35
CA GLY A 38 35.53 -12.22 -31.44
C GLY A 38 36.83 -12.97 -31.75
N ASN A 39 37.97 -12.27 -31.76
CA ASN A 39 39.27 -12.90 -31.93
C ASN A 39 39.65 -13.82 -30.76
N GLY A 40 39.34 -13.42 -29.52
CA GLY A 40 39.55 -14.26 -28.34
C GLY A 40 38.72 -15.54 -28.36
N VAL A 41 37.46 -15.47 -28.78
CA VAL A 41 36.58 -16.63 -28.95
C VAL A 41 37.06 -17.54 -30.09
N ASN A 42 37.46 -16.97 -31.22
CA ASN A 42 38.03 -17.74 -32.34
C ASN A 42 39.29 -18.51 -31.91
N LEU A 43 40.19 -17.84 -31.18
CA LEU A 43 41.39 -18.48 -30.64
C LEU A 43 41.04 -19.59 -29.64
N LEU A 44 40.02 -19.38 -28.81
CA LEU A 44 39.54 -20.39 -27.86
C LEU A 44 39.00 -21.63 -28.56
N ILE A 45 38.22 -21.46 -29.63
CA ILE A 45 37.68 -22.57 -30.43
C ILE A 45 38.80 -23.42 -31.04
N VAL A 46 39.83 -22.78 -31.62
CA VAL A 46 40.97 -23.52 -32.20
C VAL A 46 41.78 -24.21 -31.12
N THR A 47 42.05 -23.52 -30.00
CA THR A 47 42.89 -24.04 -28.91
C THR A 47 42.21 -25.20 -28.17
N ALA A 48 40.89 -25.12 -27.96
CA ALA A 48 40.14 -26.15 -27.27
C ALA A 48 39.71 -27.32 -28.20
N GLY A 49 39.43 -27.01 -29.47
CA GLY A 49 38.87 -27.97 -30.42
C GLY A 49 39.90 -28.70 -31.28
N SER A 50 41.10 -28.14 -31.51
CA SER A 50 42.10 -28.75 -32.39
C SER A 50 43.28 -29.31 -31.60
N SER A 51 43.58 -30.59 -31.83
CA SER A 51 44.86 -31.17 -31.43
C SER A 51 46.00 -30.62 -32.29
N ALA A 52 47.21 -30.55 -31.73
CA ALA A 52 48.41 -30.18 -32.47
C ALA A 52 48.67 -31.21 -33.58
N GLY A 53 48.60 -30.77 -34.84
CA GLY A 53 48.75 -31.63 -36.02
C GLY A 53 49.14 -30.81 -37.25
N GLY A 54 49.46 -31.50 -38.34
CA GLY A 54 49.69 -30.85 -39.64
C GLY A 54 48.38 -30.37 -40.28
N PRO A 55 48.46 -29.53 -41.33
CA PRO A 55 47.29 -28.98 -41.98
C PRO A 55 46.37 -30.09 -42.52
N PRO A 56 45.04 -29.97 -42.38
CA PRO A 56 44.07 -30.98 -42.84
C PRO A 56 43.87 -30.91 -44.35
N ILE A 57 44.95 -31.11 -45.10
CA ILE A 57 44.99 -31.12 -46.56
C ILE A 57 45.39 -32.53 -47.00
N LEU A 58 44.53 -33.14 -47.82
CA LEU A 58 44.77 -34.47 -48.37
C LEU A 58 46.08 -34.48 -49.16
N GLY A 59 46.92 -35.50 -48.91
CA GLY A 59 48.22 -35.66 -49.57
C GLY A 59 49.39 -34.90 -48.93
N VAL A 60 49.15 -34.02 -47.96
CA VAL A 60 50.22 -33.26 -47.26
C VAL A 60 50.61 -33.90 -45.94
N THR A 61 49.63 -34.22 -45.10
CA THR A 61 49.84 -34.80 -43.76
C THR A 61 49.17 -36.18 -43.69
N PRO A 62 49.77 -37.21 -43.06
CA PRO A 62 49.08 -38.47 -42.83
C PRO A 62 47.80 -38.24 -41.99
N PRO A 63 46.66 -38.92 -42.27
CA PRO A 63 45.40 -38.68 -41.56
C PRO A 63 45.51 -38.74 -40.04
N ALA A 64 46.34 -39.63 -39.51
CA ALA A 64 46.59 -39.80 -38.07
C ALA A 64 47.35 -38.63 -37.41
N ARG A 65 47.92 -37.71 -38.20
CA ARG A 65 48.64 -36.51 -37.73
C ARG A 65 48.01 -35.20 -38.19
N MET A 66 46.83 -35.26 -38.83
CA MET A 66 46.11 -34.06 -39.24
C MET A 66 45.47 -33.38 -38.03
N ALA A 67 45.48 -32.05 -38.03
CA ALA A 67 44.65 -31.25 -37.15
C ALA A 67 43.16 -31.45 -37.48
N ASP A 68 42.27 -31.25 -36.50
CA ASP A 68 40.83 -31.40 -36.71
C ASP A 68 40.33 -30.30 -37.68
N PRO A 69 39.71 -30.66 -38.82
CA PRO A 69 39.16 -29.69 -39.77
C PRO A 69 37.90 -28.97 -39.28
N LEU A 70 37.17 -29.54 -38.31
CA LEU A 70 35.88 -28.99 -37.87
C LEU A 70 36.05 -27.63 -37.16
N PRO A 71 36.92 -27.46 -36.14
CA PRO A 71 37.18 -26.15 -35.54
C PRO A 71 37.68 -25.10 -36.55
N GLN A 72 38.46 -25.54 -37.55
CA GLN A 72 39.01 -24.63 -38.58
C GLN A 72 37.91 -24.06 -39.48
N ALA A 73 36.98 -24.91 -39.93
CA ALA A 73 35.82 -24.47 -40.72
C ALA A 73 34.89 -23.55 -39.92
N MET A 74 34.70 -23.84 -38.61
CA MET A 74 33.90 -22.99 -37.73
C MET A 74 34.51 -21.60 -37.56
N VAL A 75 35.84 -21.51 -37.34
CA VAL A 75 36.52 -20.21 -37.18
C VAL A 75 36.55 -19.43 -38.49
N LEU A 76 36.72 -20.07 -39.64
CA LEU A 76 36.61 -19.39 -40.94
C LEU A 76 35.25 -18.70 -41.10
N THR A 77 34.17 -19.41 -40.73
CA THR A 77 32.81 -18.86 -40.76
C THR A 77 32.66 -17.70 -39.79
N ALA A 78 33.16 -17.86 -38.55
CA ALA A 78 33.11 -16.83 -37.54
C ALA A 78 33.83 -15.55 -37.98
N ILE A 79 35.01 -15.66 -38.60
CA ILE A 79 35.79 -14.52 -39.11
C ILE A 79 34.98 -13.71 -40.14
N VAL A 80 34.30 -14.39 -41.07
CA VAL A 80 33.49 -13.70 -42.10
C VAL A 80 32.29 -12.98 -41.48
N ILE A 81 31.61 -13.62 -40.52
CA ILE A 81 30.50 -12.98 -39.79
C ILE A 81 31.00 -11.76 -39.01
N THR A 82 32.11 -11.89 -38.27
CA THR A 82 32.72 -10.77 -37.55
C THR A 82 33.12 -9.65 -38.49
N MET A 83 33.72 -9.93 -39.65
CA MET A 83 34.03 -8.91 -40.66
C MET A 83 32.77 -8.17 -41.11
N GLY A 84 31.69 -8.88 -41.43
CA GLY A 84 30.42 -8.28 -41.84
C GLY A 84 29.79 -7.42 -40.75
N MET A 85 29.74 -7.93 -39.52
CA MET A 85 29.25 -7.17 -38.36
C MET A 85 30.11 -5.94 -38.08
N THR A 86 31.44 -6.06 -38.14
CA THR A 86 32.36 -4.94 -37.94
C THR A 86 32.18 -3.87 -39.01
N ALA A 87 32.05 -4.24 -40.29
CA ALA A 87 31.80 -3.29 -41.36
C ALA A 87 30.45 -2.56 -41.17
N PHE A 88 29.40 -3.30 -40.79
CA PHE A 88 28.09 -2.73 -40.50
C PHE A 88 28.12 -1.78 -39.29
N LEU A 89 28.70 -2.20 -38.17
CA LEU A 89 28.82 -1.38 -36.97
C LEU A 89 29.68 -0.15 -37.24
N LEU A 90 30.79 -0.28 -37.97
CA LEU A 90 31.63 0.85 -38.36
C LEU A 90 30.86 1.85 -39.23
N ALA A 91 30.03 1.38 -40.17
CA ALA A 91 29.17 2.25 -40.96
C ALA A 91 28.12 2.97 -40.09
N MET A 92 27.54 2.29 -39.10
CA MET A 92 26.63 2.92 -38.14
C MET A 92 27.33 3.94 -37.26
N VAL A 93 28.49 3.62 -36.70
CA VAL A 93 29.30 4.55 -35.89
C VAL A 93 29.67 5.78 -36.71
N HIS A 94 30.11 5.58 -37.95
CA HIS A 94 30.40 6.68 -38.86
C HIS A 94 29.17 7.56 -39.11
N ARG A 95 28.00 6.93 -39.34
CA ARG A 95 26.75 7.64 -39.54
C ARG A 95 26.30 8.41 -38.29
N THR A 96 26.40 7.81 -37.11
CA THR A 96 26.08 8.46 -35.83
C THR A 96 27.01 9.64 -35.59
N TRP A 97 28.31 9.49 -35.82
CA TRP A 97 29.27 10.57 -35.68
C TRP A 97 28.97 11.74 -36.63
N GLN A 98 28.56 11.48 -37.88
CA GLN A 98 28.11 12.53 -38.79
C GLN A 98 26.86 13.28 -38.30
N LEU A 99 25.95 12.60 -37.59
CA LEU A 99 24.67 13.18 -37.14
C LEU A 99 24.81 13.93 -35.81
N THR A 100 25.57 13.38 -34.88
CA THR A 100 25.64 13.85 -33.48
C THR A 100 26.96 14.58 -33.19
N GLY A 101 28.01 14.35 -33.97
CA GLY A 101 29.36 14.93 -33.73
C GLY A 101 30.10 14.33 -32.54
N SER A 102 29.47 13.40 -31.80
CA SER A 102 30.03 12.68 -30.66
C SER A 102 29.92 11.18 -30.87
N ASP A 103 30.89 10.45 -30.32
CA ASP A 103 30.93 8.98 -30.30
C ASP A 103 30.43 8.39 -28.96
N GLU A 104 30.00 9.25 -28.04
CA GLU A 104 29.51 8.84 -26.73
C GLU A 104 28.01 8.50 -26.76
N VAL A 105 27.69 7.30 -26.28
CA VAL A 105 26.31 6.83 -26.07
C VAL A 105 25.65 7.71 -25.02
N GLN A 106 24.66 8.50 -25.47
CA GLN A 106 23.91 9.42 -24.61
C GLN A 106 22.85 8.68 -23.78
N ASP A 107 22.61 9.17 -22.57
CA ASP A 107 21.49 8.71 -21.74
C ASP A 107 20.17 9.22 -22.34
N ASP A 108 19.22 8.31 -22.54
CA ASP A 108 17.93 8.66 -23.13
C ASP A 108 17.08 9.49 -22.15
N THR A 109 16.91 10.78 -22.48
CA THR A 109 16.10 11.72 -21.70
C THR A 109 14.62 11.35 -21.68
N GLU A 110 14.11 10.64 -22.70
CA GLU A 110 12.74 10.18 -22.76
C GLU A 110 12.50 9.06 -21.74
N ASP A 111 13.47 8.15 -21.61
CA ASP A 111 13.44 7.07 -20.61
C ASP A 111 13.43 7.63 -19.17
N ARG A 112 14.22 8.69 -18.93
CA ARG A 112 14.19 9.44 -17.66
C ARG A 112 12.82 10.08 -17.42
N ARG A 113 12.18 10.66 -18.45
CA ARG A 113 10.84 11.26 -18.36
C ARG A 113 9.75 10.23 -18.10
N VAL A 114 9.80 9.06 -18.74
CA VAL A 114 8.85 7.96 -18.53
C VAL A 114 8.91 7.46 -17.08
N ARG A 115 10.12 7.27 -16.54
CA ARG A 115 10.33 6.88 -15.13
C ARG A 115 9.71 7.88 -14.15
N LEU A 116 9.86 9.18 -14.42
CA LEU A 116 9.26 10.24 -13.60
C LEU A 116 7.72 10.27 -13.71
N ARG A 117 7.16 10.04 -14.90
CA ARG A 117 5.70 9.98 -15.11
C ARG A 117 5.06 8.78 -14.42
N SER A 118 5.67 7.59 -14.49
CA SER A 118 5.18 6.38 -13.80
C SER A 118 5.06 6.61 -12.30
N ARG A 119 6.09 7.21 -11.69
CA ARG A 119 6.11 7.52 -10.26
C ARG A 119 5.00 8.51 -9.85
N ARG A 120 4.65 9.45 -10.73
CA ARG A 120 3.55 10.42 -10.51
C ARG A 120 2.18 9.73 -10.45
N GLY A 121 1.98 8.66 -11.23
CA GLY A 121 0.75 7.86 -11.20
C GLY A 121 0.56 7.11 -9.88
N GLU A 122 1.59 6.39 -9.43
CA GLU A 122 1.56 5.60 -8.19
C GLU A 122 1.33 6.45 -6.93
N LEU A 123 1.90 7.64 -6.88
CA LEU A 123 1.74 8.58 -5.76
C LEU A 123 0.35 9.23 -5.73
N GLY A 124 -0.21 9.56 -6.90
CA GLY A 124 -1.60 9.98 -7.01
C GLY A 124 -2.56 8.92 -6.46
N ASP A 125 -2.27 7.65 -6.69
CA ASP A 125 -3.04 6.54 -6.12
C ASP A 125 -2.88 6.42 -4.61
N ALA A 126 -1.68 6.64 -4.07
CA ALA A 126 -1.45 6.64 -2.62
C ALA A 126 -2.26 7.74 -1.91
N VAL A 127 -2.30 8.96 -2.48
CA VAL A 127 -3.12 10.07 -1.95
C VAL A 127 -4.61 9.74 -2.07
N ARG A 128 -5.06 9.22 -3.22
CA ARG A 128 -6.46 8.79 -3.42
C ARG A 128 -6.89 7.76 -2.37
N ARG A 129 -6.09 6.72 -2.14
CA ARG A 129 -6.33 5.70 -1.11
C ARG A 129 -6.47 6.31 0.29
N ARG A 130 -5.57 7.23 0.67
CA ARG A 130 -5.63 7.92 1.98
C ARG A 130 -6.91 8.74 2.14
N VAL A 131 -7.35 9.42 1.09
CA VAL A 131 -8.61 10.18 1.10
C VAL A 131 -9.81 9.25 1.23
N ASP A 132 -9.81 8.13 0.52
CA ASP A 132 -10.87 7.13 0.59
C ASP A 132 -10.95 6.46 1.97
N ASP A 133 -9.80 6.16 2.59
CA ASP A 133 -9.73 5.64 3.95
C ASP A 133 -10.28 6.65 4.97
N TYR A 134 -9.93 7.93 4.83
CA TYR A 134 -10.49 8.98 5.66
C TYR A 134 -12.02 9.11 5.49
N ARG A 135 -12.52 9.00 4.26
CA ARG A 135 -13.97 9.02 3.97
C ARG A 135 -14.68 7.83 4.62
N ARG A 136 -14.13 6.62 4.47
CA ARG A 136 -14.66 5.39 5.09
C ARG A 136 -14.70 5.48 6.61
N LEU A 137 -13.65 6.04 7.22
CA LEU A 137 -13.60 6.29 8.66
C LEU A 137 -14.77 7.20 9.10
N LEU A 138 -15.00 8.31 8.41
CA LEU A 138 -16.08 9.26 8.76
C LEU A 138 -17.47 8.63 8.67
N VAL A 139 -17.72 7.82 7.64
CA VAL A 139 -18.98 7.08 7.49
C VAL A 139 -19.18 6.12 8.66
N ARG A 140 -18.13 5.36 9.03
CA ARG A 140 -18.18 4.42 10.15
C ARG A 140 -18.46 5.12 11.49
N GLN A 141 -17.83 6.26 11.74
CA GLN A 141 -18.05 7.04 12.95
C GLN A 141 -19.48 7.60 13.05
N ARG A 142 -20.06 8.04 11.93
CA ARG A 142 -21.46 8.48 11.90
C ARG A 142 -22.42 7.35 12.22
N ALA A 143 -22.16 6.16 11.67
CA ALA A 143 -22.97 4.97 11.97
C ALA A 143 -22.88 4.57 13.45
N GLU A 144 -21.69 4.58 14.03
CA GLU A 144 -21.48 4.24 15.45
C GLU A 144 -22.24 5.20 16.39
N LEU A 145 -22.20 6.51 16.12
CA LEU A 145 -22.97 7.50 16.87
C LEU A 145 -24.49 7.32 16.70
N ALA A 146 -24.95 7.04 15.48
CA ALA A 146 -26.37 6.82 15.21
C ALA A 146 -26.89 5.56 15.93
N ASN A 147 -26.11 4.48 15.96
CA ASN A 147 -26.48 3.25 16.65
C ASN A 147 -26.62 3.47 18.16
N LEU A 148 -25.66 4.19 18.78
CA LEU A 148 -25.74 4.49 20.21
C LEU A 148 -26.96 5.36 20.55
N GLN A 149 -27.28 6.34 19.71
CA GLN A 149 -28.48 7.16 19.89
C GLN A 149 -29.76 6.34 19.72
N ALA A 150 -29.80 5.42 18.76
CA ALA A 150 -30.92 4.53 18.55
C ALA A 150 -31.13 3.58 19.75
N GLU A 151 -30.06 2.95 20.25
CA GLU A 151 -30.12 2.09 21.45
C GLU A 151 -30.60 2.87 22.68
N GLN A 152 -30.19 4.13 22.84
CA GLN A 152 -30.67 4.98 23.93
C GLN A 152 -32.17 5.28 23.80
N ALA A 153 -32.61 5.71 22.62
CA ALA A 153 -34.01 6.03 22.38
C ALA A 153 -34.92 4.79 22.55
N GLU A 154 -34.44 3.61 22.17
CA GLU A 154 -35.17 2.36 22.37
C GLU A 154 -35.30 2.02 23.86
N ARG A 155 -34.23 2.16 24.65
CA ARG A 155 -34.28 1.95 26.10
C ARG A 155 -35.23 2.92 26.80
N GLU A 156 -35.21 4.19 26.43
CA GLU A 156 -36.13 5.20 26.97
C GLU A 156 -37.58 4.85 26.66
N ARG A 157 -37.90 4.47 25.41
CA ARG A 157 -39.24 4.02 25.02
C ARG A 157 -39.71 2.79 25.80
N LEU A 158 -38.84 1.81 25.99
CA LEU A 158 -39.18 0.60 26.76
C LEU A 158 -39.42 0.92 28.25
N GLN A 159 -38.64 1.83 28.83
CA GLN A 159 -38.84 2.28 30.21
C GLN A 159 -40.14 3.07 30.37
N GLU A 160 -40.43 3.96 29.42
CA GLU A 160 -41.65 4.76 29.42
C GLU A 160 -42.89 3.85 29.29
N ALA A 161 -42.86 2.87 28.38
CA ALA A 161 -43.94 1.90 28.23
C ALA A 161 -44.14 1.02 29.49
N ASP A 162 -43.06 0.58 30.15
CA ASP A 162 -43.16 -0.17 31.42
C ASP A 162 -43.75 0.71 32.54
N LEU A 163 -43.36 1.98 32.62
CA LEU A 163 -43.91 2.95 33.57
C LEU A 163 -45.39 3.21 33.32
N GLU A 164 -45.79 3.43 32.07
CA GLU A 164 -47.19 3.62 31.68
C GLU A 164 -48.03 2.38 32.04
N GLN A 165 -47.52 1.18 31.75
CA GLN A 165 -48.20 -0.07 32.07
C GLN A 165 -48.36 -0.27 33.60
N ARG A 166 -47.34 0.08 34.39
CA ARG A 166 -47.41 0.05 35.85
C ARG A 166 -48.41 1.05 36.40
N LEU A 167 -48.42 2.28 35.87
CA LEU A 167 -49.39 3.31 36.25
C LEU A 167 -50.82 2.88 35.94
N ALA A 168 -51.08 2.37 34.73
CA ALA A 168 -52.37 1.87 34.31
C ALA A 168 -52.88 0.77 35.26
N ARG A 169 -52.02 -0.21 35.61
CA ARG A 169 -52.36 -1.26 36.59
C ARG A 169 -52.76 -0.67 37.94
N VAL A 170 -52.01 0.31 38.46
CA VAL A 170 -52.32 0.94 39.75
C VAL A 170 -53.66 1.67 39.71
N TYR A 171 -53.96 2.36 38.60
CA TYR A 171 -55.26 3.01 38.42
C TYR A 171 -56.42 1.99 38.35
N ASP A 172 -56.25 0.88 37.62
CA ASP A 172 -57.26 -0.18 37.55
C ASP A 172 -57.52 -0.81 38.93
N GLU A 173 -56.45 -1.12 39.68
CA GLU A 173 -56.55 -1.65 41.06
C GLU A 173 -57.28 -0.67 41.99
N LEU A 174 -57.00 0.63 41.86
CA LEU A 174 -57.66 1.69 42.64
C LEU A 174 -59.14 1.81 42.27
N GLU A 175 -59.48 1.79 40.98
CA GLU A 175 -60.86 1.88 40.50
C GLU A 175 -61.69 0.68 40.98
N GLU A 176 -61.10 -0.53 40.91
CA GLU A 176 -61.74 -1.75 41.38
C GLU A 176 -61.98 -1.72 42.90
N TRP A 177 -61.01 -1.23 43.67
CA TRP A 177 -61.17 -1.00 45.11
C TRP A 177 -62.30 0.00 45.41
N MET A 178 -62.36 1.12 44.69
CA MET A 178 -63.44 2.12 44.85
C MET A 178 -64.81 1.55 44.46
N ARG A 179 -64.88 0.72 43.42
CA ARG A 179 -66.11 0.04 43.00
C ARG A 179 -66.59 -0.95 44.08
N GLN A 180 -65.71 -1.81 44.58
CA GLN A 180 -66.04 -2.74 45.67
C GLN A 180 -66.54 -2.01 46.92
N GLY A 181 -65.93 -0.86 47.25
CA GLY A 181 -66.39 -0.01 48.32
C GLY A 181 -67.82 0.51 48.13
N ARG A 182 -68.17 0.97 46.92
CA ARG A 182 -69.53 1.41 46.59
C ARG A 182 -70.55 0.26 46.66
N GLU A 183 -70.18 -0.94 46.20
CA GLU A 183 -71.04 -2.13 46.24
C GLU A 183 -71.34 -2.60 47.67
N GLN A 184 -70.45 -2.32 48.63
CA GLN A 184 -70.67 -2.57 50.06
C GLN A 184 -71.57 -1.52 50.75
N GLY A 185 -72.13 -0.58 49.99
CA GLY A 185 -73.07 0.44 50.50
C GLY A 185 -72.39 1.61 51.23
N LEU A 186 -71.09 1.81 51.03
CA LEU A 186 -70.36 2.96 51.59
C LEU A 186 -70.71 4.23 50.80
N SER A 187 -71.00 5.33 51.50
CA SER A 187 -71.19 6.64 50.86
C SER A 187 -69.86 7.17 50.30
N GLU A 188 -69.93 8.08 49.34
CA GLU A 188 -68.75 8.69 48.70
C GLU A 188 -67.83 9.40 49.73
N GLU A 189 -68.43 10.05 50.73
CA GLU A 189 -67.72 10.65 51.86
C GLU A 189 -67.04 9.62 52.77
N GLU A 190 -67.63 8.43 52.96
CA GLU A 190 -67.06 7.36 53.78
C GLU A 190 -65.91 6.65 53.05
N LEU A 191 -65.97 6.53 51.72
CA LEU A 191 -64.88 6.02 50.88
C LEU A 191 -63.70 6.98 50.85
N HIS A 192 -63.96 8.27 50.70
CA HIS A 192 -62.93 9.29 50.75
C HIS A 192 -62.26 9.33 52.13
N ARG A 193 -63.05 9.27 53.22
CA ARG A 193 -62.52 9.20 54.59
C ARG A 193 -61.71 7.93 54.84
N ARG A 194 -62.11 6.77 54.29
CA ARG A 194 -61.33 5.52 54.38
C ARG A 194 -60.05 5.56 53.56
N PHE A 195 -60.07 6.16 52.39
CA PHE A 195 -58.88 6.37 51.58
C PHE A 195 -57.90 7.32 52.28
N GLU A 196 -58.41 8.42 52.84
CA GLU A 196 -57.64 9.32 53.70
C GLU A 196 -57.13 8.58 54.94
N GLU A 197 -57.93 7.75 55.63
CA GLU A 197 -57.46 6.96 56.78
C GLU A 197 -56.36 5.95 56.40
N VAL A 198 -56.43 5.34 55.21
CA VAL A 198 -55.38 4.45 54.69
C VAL A 198 -54.14 5.26 54.31
N GLY A 199 -54.31 6.43 53.69
CA GLY A 199 -53.24 7.39 53.40
C GLY A 199 -52.57 7.94 54.66
N LEU A 200 -53.34 8.21 55.72
CA LEU A 200 -52.91 8.67 57.05
C LEU A 200 -52.26 7.54 57.87
N ARG A 201 -52.70 6.28 57.73
CA ARG A 201 -51.99 5.10 58.30
C ARG A 201 -50.68 4.83 57.57
N GLU A 202 -50.64 5.08 56.28
CA GLU A 202 -49.44 5.04 55.46
C GLU A 202 -48.64 6.36 55.54
N GLU A 203 -49.05 7.45 56.21
CA GLU A 203 -48.29 8.72 56.21
C GLU A 203 -46.87 8.58 56.79
N ALA A 204 -46.69 7.68 57.75
CA ALA A 204 -45.37 7.28 58.24
C ALA A 204 -44.52 6.52 57.19
N ARG A 205 -45.16 5.84 56.22
CA ARG A 205 -44.56 5.23 55.01
C ARG A 205 -44.59 6.16 53.79
N ALA A 206 -45.40 7.22 53.78
CA ALA A 206 -45.50 8.20 52.71
C ALA A 206 -44.28 9.11 52.71
N GLY A 207 -43.72 9.41 53.89
CA GLY A 207 -42.37 9.95 54.01
C GLY A 207 -41.32 9.03 53.39
N ASP A 208 -41.47 7.72 53.55
CA ASP A 208 -40.59 6.70 52.94
C ASP A 208 -40.80 6.60 51.41
N ASN A 209 -42.03 6.76 50.92
CA ASN A 209 -42.35 6.79 49.49
C ASN A 209 -41.86 8.08 48.81
N LEU A 210 -41.96 9.25 49.46
CA LEU A 210 -41.38 10.50 48.96
C LEU A 210 -39.86 10.42 48.93
N ALA A 211 -39.23 9.87 49.98
CA ALA A 211 -37.81 9.56 49.99
C ALA A 211 -37.42 8.57 48.88
N ARG A 212 -38.27 7.57 48.61
CA ARG A 212 -38.08 6.60 47.52
C ARG A 212 -38.21 7.23 46.13
N ILE A 213 -39.15 8.16 45.95
CA ILE A 213 -39.31 8.93 44.71
C ILE A 213 -38.09 9.83 44.49
N GLU A 214 -37.61 10.51 45.54
CA GLU A 214 -36.37 11.28 45.48
C GLU A 214 -35.15 10.40 45.16
N GLU A 215 -35.04 9.23 45.78
CA GLU A 215 -33.98 8.26 45.50
C GLU A 215 -34.01 7.78 44.04
N LEU A 216 -35.20 7.48 43.50
CA LEU A 216 -35.38 7.11 42.10
C LEU A 216 -35.05 8.28 41.15
N ARG A 217 -35.40 9.51 41.52
CA ARG A 217 -35.07 10.72 40.75
C ARG A 217 -33.55 10.93 40.70
N ASP A 218 -32.90 10.79 41.84
CA ASP A 218 -31.45 10.86 41.98
C ASP A 218 -30.75 9.74 41.20
N GLU A 219 -31.29 8.52 41.24
CA GLU A 219 -30.77 7.40 40.45
C GLU A 219 -30.89 7.68 38.94
N HIS A 220 -32.03 8.21 38.50
CA HIS A 220 -32.24 8.64 37.11
C HIS A 220 -31.27 9.75 36.71
N ALA A 221 -31.07 10.76 37.57
CA ALA A 221 -30.13 11.85 37.34
C ALA A 221 -28.68 11.32 37.24
N ARG A 222 -28.28 10.40 38.12
CA ARG A 222 -26.96 9.75 38.08
C ARG A 222 -26.77 8.91 36.83
N ARG A 223 -27.76 8.12 36.41
CA ARG A 223 -27.72 7.33 35.17
C ARG A 223 -27.56 8.23 33.94
N ARG A 224 -28.33 9.32 33.85
CA ARG A 224 -28.20 10.31 32.76
C ARG A 224 -26.83 10.99 32.75
N ALA A 225 -26.31 11.35 33.93
CA ALA A 225 -24.98 11.95 34.05
C ALA A 225 -23.87 10.97 33.61
N ALA A 226 -23.97 9.69 33.99
CA ALA A 226 -23.04 8.65 33.58
C ALA A 226 -23.06 8.43 32.05
N GLN A 227 -24.25 8.36 31.44
CA GLN A 227 -24.42 8.23 29.99
C GLN A 227 -23.86 9.44 29.23
N ALA A 228 -24.12 10.66 29.72
CA ALA A 228 -23.58 11.87 29.12
C ALA A 228 -22.04 11.92 29.21
N ALA A 229 -21.46 11.39 30.29
CA ALA A 229 -20.01 11.26 30.44
C ALA A 229 -19.42 10.26 29.42
N GLU A 230 -20.07 9.11 29.24
CA GLU A 230 -19.66 8.07 28.27
C GLU A 230 -19.71 8.60 26.83
N GLU A 231 -20.80 9.29 26.45
CA GLU A 231 -20.92 9.93 25.14
C GLU A 231 -19.82 10.99 24.93
N LYS A 232 -19.54 11.80 25.96
CA LYS A 232 -18.48 12.82 25.91
C LYS A 232 -17.10 12.18 25.76
N GLU A 233 -16.83 11.06 26.41
CA GLU A 233 -15.59 10.31 26.27
C GLU A 233 -15.44 9.72 24.87
N LEU A 234 -16.50 9.13 24.32
CA LEU A 234 -16.52 8.63 22.95
C LEU A 234 -16.24 9.75 21.95
N ARG A 235 -16.95 10.88 22.04
CA ARG A 235 -16.71 12.07 21.19
C ARG A 235 -15.27 12.55 21.30
N ARG A 236 -14.65 12.50 22.49
CA ARG A 236 -13.23 12.85 22.68
C ARG A 236 -12.32 11.86 21.95
N LYS A 237 -12.51 10.55 22.11
CA LYS A 237 -11.76 9.51 21.40
C LYS A 237 -11.87 9.65 19.88
N LEU A 238 -13.09 9.88 19.38
CA LEU A 238 -13.36 10.10 17.96
C LEU A 238 -12.65 11.35 17.41
N ARG A 239 -12.66 12.46 18.15
CA ARG A 239 -11.93 13.69 17.79
C ARG A 239 -10.43 13.49 17.71
N VAL A 240 -9.84 12.72 18.61
CA VAL A 240 -8.40 12.37 18.58
C VAL A 240 -8.09 11.59 17.31
N ARG A 241 -8.84 10.51 17.02
CA ARG A 241 -8.69 9.72 15.78
C ARG A 241 -8.86 10.56 14.51
N GLN A 242 -9.84 11.48 14.47
CA GLN A 242 -10.02 12.38 13.34
C GLN A 242 -8.84 13.35 13.15
N ARG A 243 -8.27 13.86 14.24
CA ARG A 243 -7.09 14.74 14.18
C ARG A 243 -5.87 13.98 13.66
N GLU A 244 -5.66 12.75 14.09
CA GLU A 244 -4.57 11.90 13.59
C GLU A 244 -4.73 11.59 12.11
N ALA A 245 -5.92 11.16 11.68
CA ALA A 245 -6.20 10.88 10.28
C ALA A 245 -6.02 12.14 9.40
N ARG A 246 -6.50 13.30 9.85
CA ARG A 246 -6.27 14.58 9.16
C ARG A 246 -4.78 14.96 9.10
N ARG A 247 -4.02 14.70 10.16
CA ARG A 247 -2.56 14.93 10.16
C ARG A 247 -1.87 14.05 9.14
N GLN A 248 -2.22 12.76 9.06
CA GLN A 248 -1.66 11.84 8.08
C GLN A 248 -1.95 12.27 6.64
N VAL A 249 -3.20 12.67 6.34
CA VAL A 249 -3.58 13.19 5.02
C VAL A 249 -2.79 14.46 4.67
N ARG A 250 -2.67 15.40 5.61
CA ARG A 250 -1.91 16.64 5.39
C ARG A 250 -0.42 16.39 5.20
N ALA A 251 0.17 15.46 5.98
CA ALA A 251 1.56 15.07 5.83
C ALA A 251 1.82 14.47 4.45
N ALA A 252 0.96 13.55 4.00
CA ALA A 252 1.04 12.96 2.66
C ALA A 252 0.95 14.01 1.54
N ILE A 253 0.03 14.98 1.66
CA ILE A 253 -0.10 16.08 0.69
C ILE A 253 1.15 16.99 0.70
N ARG A 254 1.74 17.25 1.87
CA ARG A 254 2.94 18.10 1.98
C ARG A 254 4.16 17.43 1.36
N GLU A 255 4.37 16.15 1.66
CA GLU A 255 5.44 15.34 1.07
C GLU A 255 5.31 15.29 -0.46
N GLU A 256 4.08 15.19 -0.97
CA GLU A 256 3.80 15.26 -2.41
C GLU A 256 4.18 16.63 -3.01
N ARG A 257 3.84 17.73 -2.33
CA ARG A 257 4.20 19.08 -2.80
C ARG A 257 5.70 19.34 -2.77
N GLU A 258 6.40 18.91 -1.73
CA GLU A 258 7.86 19.08 -1.62
C GLU A 258 8.59 18.26 -2.70
N ARG A 259 8.12 17.06 -3.04
CA ARG A 259 8.71 16.26 -4.12
C ARG A 259 8.36 16.75 -5.52
N GLN A 260 7.17 17.32 -5.71
CA GLN A 260 6.82 17.99 -6.96
C GLN A 260 7.67 19.24 -7.17
N ALA A 261 7.99 19.99 -6.12
CA ALA A 261 8.91 21.11 -6.19
C ALA A 261 10.33 20.64 -6.59
N LEU A 262 10.84 19.54 -6.01
CA LEU A 262 12.12 18.93 -6.41
C LEU A 262 12.13 18.40 -7.86
N ALA A 263 10.99 17.90 -8.35
CA ALA A 263 10.86 17.42 -9.73
C ALA A 263 10.65 18.54 -10.76
N GLN A 264 10.27 19.74 -10.30
CA GLN A 264 10.10 20.95 -11.10
C GLN A 264 11.27 21.93 -10.95
N ASP A 265 12.23 21.63 -10.08
CA ASP A 265 13.43 22.45 -9.91
C ASP A 265 14.26 22.40 -11.21
N PRO A 266 14.32 23.50 -11.98
CA PRO A 266 15.11 23.57 -13.20
C PRO A 266 16.61 23.46 -12.90
N GLY A 267 17.05 23.64 -11.64
CA GLY A 267 18.46 23.54 -11.24
C GLY A 267 19.03 22.12 -11.23
N LEU A 268 18.22 21.08 -11.52
CA LEU A 268 18.68 19.70 -11.77
C LEU A 268 18.72 19.35 -13.27
N GLU A 269 18.33 20.27 -14.15
CA GLU A 269 18.91 20.38 -15.49
C GLU A 269 20.32 20.92 -15.27
N GLY A 270 21.26 20.01 -14.96
CA GLY A 270 22.68 20.37 -14.98
C GLY A 270 22.99 20.94 -16.36
N ASP A 271 23.51 22.17 -16.37
CA ASP A 271 24.36 22.69 -17.44
C ASP A 271 25.51 21.68 -17.61
N ASP A 272 25.61 21.11 -18.81
CA ASP A 272 26.71 20.35 -19.44
C ASP A 272 27.56 19.38 -18.59
#